data_AF-A0A699X7L7-F1
#
_entry.id   AF-A0A699X7L7-F1
#
_cell.length_a   1.000
_cell.length_b   1.000
_cell.length_c   1.000
_cell.angle_alpha   90.00
_cell.angle_beta   90.00
_cell.angle_gamma   90.00
#
_symmetry.space_group_name_H-M   'P 1'
#
loop_
_entity.id
_entity.type
_entity.pdbx_description
1 polymer ?
#
loop_
_entity_poly.entity_id
_entity_poly.type
_entity_poly.pdbx_seq_one_letter_code
_entity_poly.pdbx_strand_id
1 'polypeptide(L)'
;ISPPRVNAANPSAVRAARVNAANLSAVSAARINAAKPSAVTDVQHNHTKKVWRPKTLVLDHVFRTTSASMTLKWFDYNDALGRSKSVMDWVP
;
A
#
# COMPACT_ATOMS: atom_id res chain seq x y z
N ILE A 1 34.28 10.62 43.82
CA ILE A 1 33.14 10.23 42.94
C ILE A 1 33.72 9.32 41.86
N SER A 2 33.37 8.03 41.86
CA SER A 2 33.88 7.08 40.86
C SER A 2 33.04 7.13 39.58
N PRO A 3 33.64 6.99 38.39
CA PRO A 3 32.90 7.05 37.13
C PRO A 3 31.95 5.85 36.98
N PRO A 4 30.80 6.04 36.30
CA PRO A 4 29.86 4.97 36.04
C PRO A 4 30.52 3.90 35.14
N ARG A 5 30.50 2.64 35.59
CA ARG A 5 30.94 1.50 34.78
C ARG A 5 29.88 1.19 33.72
N VAL A 6 30.27 1.25 32.45
CA VAL A 6 29.40 0.86 31.32
C VAL A 6 29.65 -0.60 30.93
N ASN A 7 28.59 -1.37 30.76
CA ASN A 7 28.67 -2.73 30.25
C ASN A 7 28.77 -2.68 28.72
N ALA A 8 29.96 -2.95 28.18
CA ALA A 8 30.18 -3.02 26.75
C ALA A 8 29.74 -4.39 26.20
N ALA A 9 28.94 -4.39 25.14
CA ALA A 9 28.57 -5.62 24.44
C ALA A 9 29.80 -6.25 23.75
N ASN A 10 29.87 -7.58 23.71
CA ASN A 10 30.97 -8.28 23.05
C ASN A 10 30.96 -7.99 21.53
N PRO A 11 32.01 -7.36 20.98
CA PRO A 11 32.06 -6.96 19.58
C PRO A 11 31.94 -8.13 18.60
N SER A 12 32.36 -9.34 18.99
CA SER A 12 32.22 -10.54 18.15
C SER A 12 30.76 -10.92 17.94
N ALA A 13 29.96 -10.88 19.00
CA ALA A 13 28.53 -11.18 18.93
C ALA A 13 27.76 -10.15 18.07
N VAL A 14 28.13 -8.87 18.19
CA VAL A 14 27.57 -7.79 17.36
C VAL A 14 27.89 -7.99 15.88
N ARG A 15 29.12 -8.42 15.56
CA ARG A 15 29.54 -8.67 14.18
C ARG A 15 28.78 -9.85 13.57
N ALA A 16 28.62 -10.95 14.32
CA ALA A 16 27.85 -12.10 13.89
C ALA A 16 26.37 -11.76 13.63
N ALA A 17 25.75 -10.99 14.53
CA ALA A 17 24.36 -10.54 14.36
C ALA A 17 24.19 -9.67 13.10
N ARG A 18 25.12 -8.74 12.84
CA ARG A 18 25.08 -7.89 11.64
C ARG A 18 25.24 -8.69 10.35
N VAL A 19 26.13 -9.69 10.33
CA VAL A 19 26.33 -10.57 9.15
C VAL A 19 25.07 -11.39 8.88
N ASN A 20 24.44 -11.95 9.91
CA ASN A 20 23.20 -12.73 9.75
C ASN A 20 22.05 -11.87 9.22
N ALA A 21 21.89 -10.65 9.73
CA ALA A 21 20.89 -9.71 9.25
C ALA A 21 21.12 -9.31 7.77
N ALA A 22 22.38 -9.07 7.39
CA ALA A 22 22.74 -8.75 6.00
C ALA A 22 22.45 -9.91 5.04
N ASN A 23 22.75 -11.15 5.44
CA ASN A 23 22.46 -12.34 4.65
C ASN A 23 20.96 -12.52 4.42
N LEU A 24 20.12 -12.35 5.45
CA LEU A 24 18.67 -12.42 5.31
C LEU A 24 18.12 -11.35 4.36
N SER A 25 18.64 -10.12 4.45
CA SER A 25 18.27 -9.03 3.55
C SER A 25 18.63 -9.34 2.09
N ALA A 26 19.83 -9.87 1.85
CA ALA A 26 20.28 -10.23 0.51
C ALA A 26 19.44 -11.36 -0.09
N VAL A 27 19.10 -12.39 0.71
CA VAL A 27 18.23 -13.49 0.28
C VAL A 27 16.81 -13.00 -0.04
N SER A 28 16.27 -12.06 0.75
CA SER A 28 14.96 -11.47 0.47
C SER A 28 14.96 -10.67 -0.85
N ALA A 29 15.98 -9.84 -1.06
CA ALA A 29 16.12 -9.05 -2.29
C ALA A 29 16.26 -9.94 -3.54
N ALA A 30 17.03 -11.02 -3.45
CA ALA A 30 17.17 -11.98 -4.54
C ALA A 30 15.85 -12.68 -4.90
N ARG A 31 15.01 -13.00 -3.90
CA ARG A 31 13.68 -13.59 -4.12
C ARG A 31 12.71 -12.64 -4.81
N ILE A 32 12.75 -11.35 -4.47
CA ILE A 32 11.90 -10.33 -5.12
C ILE A 32 12.29 -10.19 -6.60
N ASN A 33 13.58 -10.25 -6.92
CA ASN A 33 14.06 -10.15 -8.30
C ASN A 33 13.86 -11.44 -9.13
N ALA A 34 13.73 -12.61 -8.48
CA ALA A 34 13.51 -13.89 -9.16
C ALA A 34 12.04 -14.13 -9.54
N ALA A 35 11.10 -13.36 -9.01
CA ALA A 35 9.70 -13.41 -9.39
C ALA A 35 9.52 -12.71 -10.74
N LYS A 36 9.58 -13.46 -11.84
CA LYS A 36 9.21 -12.95 -13.17
C LYS A 36 7.75 -12.48 -13.12
N PRO A 37 7.42 -11.25 -13.55
CA PRO A 37 6.03 -10.86 -13.73
C PRO A 37 5.40 -11.78 -14.77
N SER A 38 4.28 -12.42 -14.43
CA SER A 38 3.49 -13.16 -15.40
C SER A 38 3.11 -12.18 -16.51
N ALA A 39 3.53 -12.46 -17.74
CA ALA A 39 3.17 -11.65 -18.90
C ALA A 39 1.66 -11.81 -19.13
N VAL A 40 0.88 -10.87 -18.60
CA VAL A 40 -0.54 -10.75 -18.90
C VAL A 40 -0.62 -10.30 -20.36
N THR A 41 -0.89 -11.23 -21.26
CA THR A 41 -1.26 -10.91 -22.62
C THR A 41 -2.59 -10.17 -22.56
N ASP A 42 -2.55 -8.85 -22.80
CA ASP A 42 -3.75 -8.06 -23.01
C ASP A 42 -4.40 -8.54 -24.32
N VAL A 43 -5.42 -9.39 -24.20
CA VAL A 43 -6.32 -9.68 -25.30
C VAL A 43 -7.00 -8.36 -25.60
N GLN A 44 -6.64 -7.73 -26.72
CA GLN A 44 -7.38 -6.60 -27.28
C GLN A 44 -8.82 -7.04 -27.54
N HIS A 45 -9.64 -6.94 -26.51
CA HIS A 45 -11.07 -7.04 -26.64
C HIS A 45 -11.46 -5.76 -27.37
N ASN A 46 -11.74 -5.87 -28.66
CA ASN A 46 -12.37 -4.81 -29.43
C ASN A 46 -13.74 -4.55 -28.79
N HIS A 47 -13.75 -3.70 -27.75
CA HIS A 47 -14.95 -3.26 -27.08
C HIS A 47 -15.73 -2.46 -28.11
N THR A 48 -16.71 -3.10 -28.76
CA THR A 48 -17.85 -2.39 -29.32
C THR A 48 -18.30 -1.42 -28.23
N LYS A 49 -18.09 -0.13 -28.47
CA LYS A 49 -18.23 0.98 -27.52
C LYS A 49 -19.49 0.76 -26.68
N LYS A 50 -19.34 0.22 -25.46
CA LYS A 50 -20.48 -0.01 -24.56
C LYS A 50 -20.85 1.33 -23.97
N VAL A 51 -21.68 2.07 -24.70
CA VAL A 51 -22.28 3.31 -24.23
C VAL A 51 -23.26 2.95 -23.11
N TRP A 52 -22.88 3.24 -21.87
CA TRP A 52 -23.80 3.14 -20.75
C TRP A 52 -24.89 4.20 -20.92
N ARG A 53 -26.15 3.77 -21.01
CA ARG A 53 -27.31 4.67 -20.99
C ARG A 53 -28.06 4.48 -19.67
N PRO A 54 -28.11 5.48 -18.78
CA PRO A 54 -28.93 5.40 -17.59
C PRO A 54 -30.40 5.23 -17.99
N LYS A 55 -31.07 4.24 -17.40
CA LYS A 55 -32.47 3.90 -17.69
C LYS A 55 -33.47 4.85 -17.03
N THR A 56 -33.02 5.76 -16.15
CA THR A 56 -33.89 6.54 -15.26
C THR A 56 -33.48 8.01 -15.20
N LEU A 57 -34.44 8.92 -15.38
CA LEU A 57 -34.27 10.38 -15.20
C LEU A 57 -33.87 10.75 -13.77
N VAL A 58 -34.11 9.86 -12.81
CA VAL A 58 -33.79 10.04 -11.39
C VAL A 58 -32.27 10.11 -11.15
N LEU A 59 -31.50 9.23 -11.82
CA LEU A 59 -30.03 9.29 -11.79
C LEU A 59 -29.51 10.60 -12.41
N ASP A 60 -30.18 11.06 -13.46
CA ASP A 60 -29.82 12.28 -14.18
C ASP A 60 -30.02 13.54 -13.30
N HIS A 61 -31.10 13.61 -12.52
CA HIS A 61 -31.33 14.74 -11.62
C HIS A 61 -30.31 14.81 -10.47
N VAL A 62 -29.97 13.68 -9.84
CA VAL A 62 -28.98 13.64 -8.75
C VAL A 62 -27.59 14.04 -9.27
N PHE A 63 -27.20 13.53 -10.45
CA PHE A 63 -25.94 13.87 -11.10
C PHE A 63 -25.88 15.32 -11.59
N ARG A 64 -27.02 15.87 -12.07
CA ARG A 64 -27.11 17.24 -12.60
C ARG A 64 -27.23 18.31 -11.51
N THR A 65 -27.81 17.98 -10.36
CA THR A 65 -27.97 18.91 -9.23
C THR A 65 -26.77 18.87 -8.28
N THR A 66 -26.03 17.75 -8.28
CA THR A 66 -24.76 17.57 -7.58
C THR A 66 -23.67 17.23 -8.60
N SER A 67 -23.42 18.13 -9.57
CA SER A 67 -22.40 17.93 -10.61
C SER A 67 -20.99 18.25 -10.13
N ALA A 68 -20.74 18.21 -8.81
CA ALA A 68 -19.39 18.20 -8.28
C ALA A 68 -18.87 16.77 -8.46
N SER A 69 -17.83 16.62 -9.29
CA SER A 69 -17.11 15.35 -9.42
C SER A 69 -16.42 15.02 -8.09
N MET A 70 -17.14 14.34 -7.20
CA MET A 70 -16.59 13.94 -5.91
C MET A 70 -15.52 12.87 -6.13
N THR A 71 -14.34 13.09 -5.56
CA THR A 71 -13.24 12.12 -5.67
C THR A 71 -13.31 11.17 -4.49
N LEU A 72 -13.45 9.86 -4.76
CA LEU A 72 -13.31 8.85 -3.72
C LEU A 72 -11.84 8.76 -3.31
N LYS A 73 -11.53 9.12 -2.07
CA LYS A 73 -10.15 9.06 -1.53
C LYS A 73 -10.05 8.05 -0.41
N TRP A 74 -8.88 7.43 -0.34
CA TRP A 74 -8.52 6.53 0.73
C TRP A 74 -7.86 7.34 1.87
N PHE A 75 -8.41 7.24 3.07
CA PHE A 75 -7.86 7.83 4.29
C PHE A 75 -7.41 6.74 5.26
N ASP A 76 -6.14 6.77 5.64
CA ASP A 76 -5.59 5.92 6.69
C ASP A 76 -5.66 6.64 8.05
N TYR A 77 -6.01 5.91 9.11
CA TYR A 77 -5.99 6.40 10.48
C TYR A 77 -5.70 5.27 11.48
N ASN A 78 -5.30 5.62 12.70
CA ASN A 78 -5.16 4.65 13.79
C ASN A 78 -6.36 4.78 14.74
N ASP A 79 -6.97 3.65 15.09
CA ASP A 79 -8.06 3.62 16.07
C ASP A 79 -7.54 3.86 17.51
N ALA A 80 -8.46 3.98 18.47
CA ALA A 80 -8.11 4.22 19.89
C ALA A 80 -7.27 3.08 20.52
N LEU A 81 -7.20 1.91 19.86
CA LEU A 81 -6.39 0.77 20.27
C LEU A 81 -5.04 0.71 19.52
N GLY A 82 -4.73 1.71 18.69
CA GLY A 82 -3.51 1.79 17.91
C GLY A 82 -3.47 0.90 16.67
N ARG A 83 -4.62 0.38 16.21
CA ARG A 83 -4.69 -0.43 14.99
C ARG A 83 -4.87 0.47 13.78
N SER A 84 -4.07 0.22 12.74
CA SER A 84 -4.22 0.92 11.47
C SER A 84 -5.48 0.46 10.74
N LYS A 85 -6.30 1.43 10.38
CA LYS A 85 -7.56 1.31 9.66
C LYS A 85 -7.55 2.26 8.49
N SER A 86 -8.45 2.00 7.56
CA SER A 86 -8.56 2.85 6.40
C SER A 86 -9.99 2.91 5.90
N VAL A 87 -10.41 4.08 5.44
CA VAL A 87 -11.77 4.39 5.02
C VAL A 87 -11.77 5.03 3.64
N MET A 88 -12.77 4.68 2.84
CA MET A 88 -13.04 5.35 1.58
C MET A 88 -14.15 6.37 1.83
N ASP A 89 -13.87 7.63 1.57
CA ASP A 89 -14.86 8.70 1.73
C ASP A 89 -14.90 9.61 0.48
N TRP A 90 -16.08 10.17 0.22
CA TRP A 90 -16.32 11.06 -0.91
C TRP A 90 -15.85 12.47 -0.55
N VAL A 91 -14.84 12.96 -1.25
CA VAL A 91 -14.33 14.32 -1.06
C VAL A 91 -14.94 15.23 -2.13
N PRO A 92 -15.63 16.33 -1.75
CA PRO A 92 -16.17 17.33 -2.67
C PRO A 92 -15.11 17.98 -3.56
#